data_AF-A0A316ACV2-F1
#
_entry.id   AF-A0A316ACV2-F1
#
_cell.length_a   1.000
_cell.length_b   1.000
_cell.length_c   1.000
_cell.angle_alpha   90.00
_cell.angle_beta   90.00
_cell.angle_gamma   90.00
#
_symmetry.space_group_name_H-M   'P 1'
#
loop_
_entity.id
_entity.type
_entity.pdbx_description
1 polymer ?
#
loop_
_entity_poly.entity_id
_entity_poly.type
_entity_poly.pdbx_seq_one_letter_code
_entity_poly.pdbx_strand_id
1 'polypeptide(L)'
;MILQRHSSCINPRHSERSEESRNGFTLIELIVTIAISGIFFTLAMNLYTQAVKGQLAFTKKDAAYMQRSVDIAKTKRMLQEHPGKCVDGIYVLDSADNVIPASTHPLQCKELKKARVVVYNNLGSWVVEQN
;
A
#
# COMPACT_ATOMS: atom_id res chain seq x y z
N MET A 1 37.99 62.12 -9.09
CA MET A 1 38.88 62.35 -10.24
C MET A 1 40.27 61.87 -9.85
N ILE A 2 40.76 60.82 -10.52
CA ILE A 2 42.18 60.44 -10.76
C ILE A 2 42.97 59.98 -9.50
N LEU A 3 43.10 58.65 -9.28
CA LEU A 3 44.16 57.74 -9.79
C LEU A 3 45.55 57.97 -9.16
N GLN A 4 45.85 57.22 -8.09
CA GLN A 4 47.23 56.85 -7.76
C GLN A 4 47.62 55.63 -8.59
N ARG A 5 48.51 55.83 -9.56
CA ARG A 5 49.35 54.77 -10.11
C ARG A 5 50.44 54.47 -9.09
N HIS A 6 50.54 53.22 -8.66
CA HIS A 6 51.82 52.65 -8.27
C HIS A 6 52.02 51.34 -9.03
N SER A 7 53.04 51.36 -9.90
CA SER A 7 53.62 50.17 -10.50
C SER A 7 54.20 49.28 -9.41
N SER A 8 53.94 47.97 -9.47
CA SER A 8 54.84 46.96 -8.94
C SER A 8 54.60 45.60 -9.59
N CYS A 9 55.58 45.25 -10.41
CA CYS A 9 56.23 43.95 -10.53
C CYS A 9 55.35 42.69 -10.54
N ILE A 10 55.30 42.09 -11.73
CA ILE A 10 55.10 40.66 -11.96
C ILE A 10 56.09 39.88 -11.08
N ASN A 11 55.60 39.04 -10.19
CA ASN A 11 56.36 37.97 -9.54
C ASN A 11 55.71 36.64 -9.96
N PRO A 12 56.48 35.61 -10.35
CA PRO A 12 55.94 34.44 -11.01
C PRO A 12 55.06 33.66 -10.03
N ARG A 13 53.95 33.14 -10.57
CA ARG A 13 53.06 32.20 -9.89
C ARG A 13 53.90 31.19 -9.12
N HIS A 14 53.85 31.26 -7.80
CA HIS A 14 54.06 30.09 -6.98
C HIS A 14 53.05 29.08 -7.51
N SER A 15 53.56 28.09 -8.24
CA SER A 15 52.85 26.85 -8.42
C SER A 15 52.63 26.34 -7.00
N GLU A 16 51.46 26.61 -6.42
CA GLU A 16 50.85 25.69 -5.49
C GLU A 16 50.69 24.40 -6.28
N ARG A 17 51.78 23.64 -6.38
CA ARG A 17 51.69 22.22 -6.56
C ARG A 17 51.05 21.78 -5.26
N SER A 18 49.72 21.72 -5.24
CA SER A 18 49.01 20.76 -4.44
C SER A 18 49.82 19.48 -4.61
N GLU A 19 50.47 19.02 -3.53
CA GLU A 19 50.78 17.61 -3.42
C GLU A 19 49.42 16.92 -3.46
N GLU A 20 48.95 16.68 -4.68
CA GLU A 20 47.92 15.74 -4.96
C GLU A 20 48.52 14.43 -4.49
N SER A 21 48.23 14.08 -3.24
CA SER A 21 48.54 12.78 -2.68
C SER A 21 47.85 11.79 -3.59
N ARG A 22 48.60 11.28 -4.57
CA ARG A 22 48.20 10.17 -5.44
C ARG A 22 48.23 8.92 -4.56
N ASN A 23 47.30 8.87 -3.61
CA ASN A 23 47.05 7.71 -2.76
C ASN A 23 46.43 6.66 -3.68
N GLY A 24 47.29 5.80 -4.22
CA GLY A 24 46.86 4.61 -4.94
C GLY A 24 46.08 3.70 -4.00
N PHE A 25 44.97 3.16 -4.49
CA PHE A 25 44.15 2.21 -3.75
C PHE A 25 45.01 1.00 -3.36
N THR A 26 45.13 0.73 -2.07
CA THR A 26 45.94 -0.41 -1.62
C THR A 26 45.12 -1.69 -1.72
N LEU A 27 45.77 -2.82 -2.03
CA LEU A 27 45.10 -4.13 -2.06
C LEU A 27 44.41 -4.45 -0.72
N ILE A 28 45.02 -4.04 0.39
CA ILE A 28 44.48 -4.26 1.72
C ILE A 28 43.20 -3.45 1.96
N GLU A 29 43.14 -2.21 1.50
CA GLU A 29 41.93 -1.38 1.58
C GLU A 29 40.78 -2.00 0.76
N LEU A 30 41.09 -2.60 -0.39
CA LEU A 30 40.11 -3.38 -1.16
C LEU A 30 39.59 -4.59 -0.38
N ILE A 31 40.49 -5.39 0.20
CA ILE A 31 40.12 -6.60 0.92
C ILE A 31 39.29 -6.26 2.18
N VAL A 32 39.67 -5.20 2.89
CA VAL A 32 38.95 -4.75 4.09
C VAL A 32 37.56 -4.24 3.73
N THR A 33 37.40 -3.48 2.64
CA THR A 33 36.10 -2.97 2.20
C THR A 33 35.16 -4.09 1.72
N ILE A 34 35.64 -5.08 0.97
CA ILE A 34 34.82 -6.24 0.58
C ILE A 34 34.44 -7.11 1.79
N ALA A 35 35.33 -7.25 2.78
CA ALA A 35 35.04 -8.01 3.99
C ALA A 35 33.95 -7.33 4.84
N ILE A 36 34.08 -6.01 5.05
CA ILE A 36 33.09 -5.23 5.82
C ILE A 36 31.74 -5.21 5.09
N SER A 37 31.73 -4.97 3.78
CA SER A 37 30.49 -4.97 2.98
C SER A 37 29.80 -6.34 2.96
N GLY A 38 30.54 -7.45 2.95
CA GLY A 38 29.97 -8.80 3.04
C GLY A 38 29.20 -9.06 4.35
N ILE A 39 29.73 -8.57 5.48
CA ILE A 39 29.05 -8.65 6.79
C ILE A 39 27.72 -7.87 6.73
N PHE A 40 27.77 -6.63 6.26
CA PHE A 40 26.57 -5.80 6.13
C PHE A 40 25.58 -6.37 5.11
N PHE A 41 26.04 -6.97 4.02
CA PHE A 41 25.19 -7.55 3.00
C PHE A 41 24.32 -8.68 3.56
N THR A 42 24.89 -9.53 4.41
CA THR A 42 24.16 -10.64 5.02
C THR A 42 23.06 -10.14 5.98
N LEU A 43 23.38 -9.12 6.79
CA LEU A 43 22.40 -8.47 7.66
C LEU A 43 21.30 -7.78 6.85
N ALA A 44 21.67 -7.04 5.80
CA ALA A 44 20.74 -6.37 4.91
C ALA A 44 19.80 -7.35 4.21
N MET A 45 20.31 -8.49 3.73
CA MET A 45 19.51 -9.52 3.06
C MET A 45 18.49 -10.15 4.01
N ASN A 46 18.87 -10.40 5.27
CA ASN A 46 17.95 -10.92 6.28
C ASN A 46 16.83 -9.92 6.62
N LEU A 47 17.13 -8.63 6.71
CA LEU A 47 16.12 -7.58 6.93
C LEU A 47 15.23 -7.40 5.70
N TYR A 48 15.81 -7.41 4.50
CA TYR A 48 15.08 -7.29 3.24
C TYR A 48 14.09 -8.44 3.05
N THR A 49 14.52 -9.68 3.27
CA THR A 49 13.63 -10.85 3.15
C THR A 49 12.48 -10.81 4.17
N GLN A 50 12.72 -10.32 5.39
CA GLN A 50 11.67 -10.11 6.39
C GLN A 50 10.69 -9.01 5.96
N ALA A 51 11.21 -7.87 5.48
CA ALA A 51 10.39 -6.76 5.01
C ALA A 51 9.51 -7.16 3.82
N VAL A 52 10.06 -7.89 2.84
CA VAL A 52 9.31 -8.37 1.67
C VAL A 52 8.23 -9.39 2.09
N LYS A 53 8.55 -10.33 2.98
CA LYS A 53 7.54 -11.26 3.53
C LYS A 53 6.43 -10.51 4.28
N GLY A 54 6.81 -9.51 5.07
CA GLY A 54 5.88 -8.62 5.77
C GLY A 54 4.96 -7.89 4.79
N GLN A 55 5.52 -7.21 3.80
CA GLN A 55 4.76 -6.50 2.77
C GLN A 55 3.81 -7.41 2.01
N LEU A 56 4.25 -8.59 1.58
CA LEU A 56 3.37 -9.56 0.92
C LEU A 56 2.25 -10.05 1.83
N ALA A 57 2.51 -10.21 3.13
CA ALA A 57 1.48 -10.57 4.10
C ALA A 57 0.48 -9.42 4.35
N PHE A 58 0.95 -8.18 4.39
CA PHE A 58 0.10 -7.00 4.49
C PHE A 58 -0.74 -6.82 3.22
N THR A 59 -0.15 -6.85 2.03
CA THR A 59 -0.89 -6.72 0.76
C THR A 59 -1.96 -7.81 0.60
N LYS A 60 -1.68 -9.06 1.02
CA LYS A 60 -2.69 -10.13 1.02
C LYS A 60 -3.83 -9.86 1.99
N LYS A 61 -3.52 -9.39 3.19
CA LYS A 61 -4.55 -9.02 4.18
C LYS A 61 -5.36 -7.83 3.69
N ASP A 62 -4.71 -6.79 3.18
CA ASP A 62 -5.38 -5.59 2.66
C ASP A 62 -6.26 -5.92 1.44
N ALA A 63 -5.80 -6.76 0.52
CA ALA A 63 -6.62 -7.22 -0.60
C ALA A 63 -7.90 -7.92 -0.13
N ALA A 64 -7.80 -8.78 0.88
CA ALA A 64 -8.97 -9.45 1.47
C ALA A 64 -9.91 -8.47 2.20
N TYR A 65 -9.36 -7.48 2.93
CA TYR A 65 -10.16 -6.44 3.59
C TYR A 65 -10.86 -5.52 2.58
N MET A 66 -10.17 -5.17 1.49
CA MET A 66 -10.73 -4.34 0.42
C MET A 66 -11.84 -5.08 -0.32
N GLN A 67 -11.64 -6.36 -0.66
CA GLN A 67 -12.69 -7.19 -1.24
C GLN A 67 -13.93 -7.27 -0.33
N ARG A 68 -13.73 -7.50 0.98
CA ARG A 68 -14.85 -7.50 1.95
C ARG A 68 -15.60 -6.17 1.97
N SER A 69 -14.88 -5.05 1.93
CA SER A 69 -15.48 -3.71 1.95
C SER A 69 -16.28 -3.42 0.67
N VAL A 70 -15.74 -3.84 -0.48
CA VAL A 70 -16.43 -3.75 -1.78
C VAL A 70 -17.70 -4.60 -1.79
N ASP A 71 -17.64 -5.84 -1.27
CA ASP A 71 -18.79 -6.73 -1.21
C ASP A 71 -19.90 -6.15 -0.31
N ILE A 72 -19.56 -5.59 0.85
CA ILE A 72 -20.51 -4.91 1.74
C ILE A 72 -21.17 -3.72 1.02
N ALA A 73 -20.39 -2.89 0.34
CA ALA A 73 -20.89 -1.72 -0.37
C ALA A 73 -21.80 -2.10 -1.55
N LYS A 74 -21.40 -3.12 -2.33
CA LYS A 74 -22.18 -3.65 -3.45
C LYS A 74 -23.49 -4.27 -2.97
N THR A 75 -23.46 -5.02 -1.87
CA THR A 75 -24.66 -5.62 -1.26
C THR A 75 -25.62 -4.55 -0.78
N LYS A 76 -25.12 -3.53 -0.06
CA LYS A 76 -25.93 -2.41 0.40
C LYS A 76 -26.61 -1.69 -0.78
N ARG A 77 -25.86 -1.42 -1.85
CA ARG A 77 -26.38 -0.77 -3.05
C ARG A 77 -27.44 -1.61 -3.74
N MET A 78 -27.19 -2.92 -3.89
CA MET A 78 -28.15 -3.86 -4.49
C MET A 78 -29.47 -3.92 -3.70
N LEU A 79 -29.41 -3.94 -2.37
CA LEU A 79 -30.60 -3.91 -1.50
C LEU A 79 -31.36 -2.57 -1.57
N GLN A 80 -30.71 -1.48 -1.98
CA GLN A 80 -31.34 -0.15 -2.14
C GLN A 80 -31.95 0.03 -3.53
N GLU A 81 -31.26 -0.43 -4.58
CA GLU A 81 -31.69 -0.26 -5.98
C GLU A 81 -32.77 -1.26 -6.40
N HIS A 82 -32.84 -2.41 -5.72
CA HIS A 82 -33.74 -3.49 -6.10
C HIS A 82 -34.53 -3.99 -4.88
N PRO A 83 -35.85 -3.71 -4.83
CA PRO A 83 -36.69 -4.28 -3.80
C PRO A 83 -36.79 -5.80 -3.96
N GLY A 84 -37.08 -6.45 -2.85
CA GLY A 84 -37.24 -7.89 -2.76
C GLY A 84 -38.10 -8.27 -1.58
N LYS A 85 -38.36 -9.57 -1.46
CA LYS A 85 -39.24 -10.12 -0.42
C LYS A 85 -38.51 -11.17 0.39
N CYS A 86 -38.86 -11.21 1.67
CA CYS A 86 -38.45 -12.28 2.56
C CYS A 86 -39.38 -13.47 2.35
N VAL A 87 -38.87 -14.57 1.80
CA VAL A 87 -39.64 -15.81 1.60
C VAL A 87 -38.94 -16.92 2.39
N ASP A 88 -39.63 -17.52 3.36
CA ASP A 88 -39.12 -18.60 4.19
C ASP A 88 -37.76 -18.29 4.88
N GLY A 89 -37.57 -17.03 5.29
CA GLY A 89 -36.34 -16.58 5.95
C GLY A 89 -35.15 -16.33 5.00
N ILE A 90 -35.38 -16.41 3.69
CA ILE A 90 -34.40 -16.11 2.63
C ILE A 90 -34.83 -14.85 1.88
N TYR A 91 -33.91 -13.91 1.69
CA TYR A 91 -34.19 -12.68 0.93
C TYR A 91 -34.07 -12.95 -0.56
N VAL A 92 -35.18 -12.81 -1.29
CA VAL A 92 -35.26 -13.00 -2.74
C VAL A 92 -35.50 -11.65 -3.40
N LEU A 93 -34.65 -11.29 -4.35
CA LEU A 93 -34.83 -10.07 -5.15
C LEU A 93 -35.91 -10.28 -6.21
N ASP A 94 -36.70 -9.24 -6.48
CA ASP A 94 -37.79 -9.31 -7.46
C ASP A 94 -37.30 -9.36 -8.93
N SER A 95 -36.02 -9.08 -9.20
CA SER A 95 -35.44 -9.11 -10.55
C SER A 95 -34.39 -10.21 -10.72
N ALA A 96 -34.63 -11.10 -11.69
CA ALA A 96 -33.82 -12.29 -11.98
C ALA A 96 -32.43 -12.00 -12.60
N ASP A 97 -32.20 -10.78 -13.10
CA ASP A 97 -30.94 -10.42 -13.76
C ASP A 97 -29.85 -9.91 -12.80
N ASN A 98 -30.21 -9.69 -11.53
CA ASN A 98 -29.31 -9.11 -10.54
C ASN A 98 -28.56 -10.22 -9.82
N VAL A 99 -27.42 -10.60 -10.39
CA VAL A 99 -26.49 -11.60 -9.83
C VAL A 99 -26.06 -11.15 -8.44
N ILE A 100 -26.65 -11.77 -7.41
CA ILE A 100 -26.16 -11.65 -6.05
C ILE A 100 -24.74 -12.21 -6.05
N PRO A 101 -23.73 -11.46 -5.59
CA PRO A 101 -22.35 -11.94 -5.61
C PRO A 101 -22.27 -13.28 -4.85
N ALA A 102 -21.62 -14.29 -5.41
CA ALA A 102 -21.54 -15.63 -4.80
C ALA A 102 -20.96 -15.62 -3.38
N SER A 103 -20.15 -14.61 -3.02
CA SER A 103 -19.62 -14.38 -1.66
C SER A 103 -20.66 -13.97 -0.62
N THR A 104 -21.87 -13.60 -1.06
CA THR A 104 -22.94 -13.01 -0.24
C THR A 104 -24.05 -14.03 0.10
N HIS A 105 -23.97 -15.25 -0.43
CA HIS A 105 -25.00 -16.27 -0.31
C HIS A 105 -24.84 -17.18 0.92
N PRO A 106 -25.94 -17.58 1.57
CA PRO A 106 -27.32 -17.10 1.40
C PRO A 106 -27.61 -15.83 2.23
N LEU A 107 -28.36 -14.88 1.66
CA LEU A 107 -28.89 -13.71 2.37
C LEU A 107 -30.10 -14.15 3.19
N GLN A 108 -29.97 -14.15 4.50
CA GLN A 108 -31.09 -14.44 5.40
C GLN A 108 -31.89 -13.17 5.68
N CYS A 109 -33.17 -13.32 5.99
CA CYS A 109 -34.03 -12.20 6.31
C CYS A 109 -34.90 -12.46 7.54
N LYS A 110 -35.29 -11.36 8.18
CA LYS A 110 -36.25 -11.34 9.27
C LYS A 110 -37.12 -10.11 9.16
N GLU A 111 -38.42 -10.31 9.13
CA GLU A 111 -39.40 -9.22 9.12
C GLU A 111 -39.44 -8.53 10.49
N LEU A 112 -39.52 -7.19 10.46
CA LEU A 112 -39.67 -6.32 11.62
C LEU A 112 -41.00 -5.59 11.57
N LYS A 113 -41.38 -5.02 12.72
CA LYS A 113 -42.56 -4.14 12.82
C LYS A 113 -42.41 -2.91 11.90
N LYS A 114 -43.54 -2.49 11.30
CA LYS A 114 -43.69 -1.35 10.37
C LYS A 114 -43.09 -1.58 8.96
N ALA A 115 -43.40 -2.71 8.32
CA ALA A 115 -43.00 -3.00 6.93
C ALA A 115 -41.48 -2.84 6.68
N ARG A 116 -40.65 -3.27 7.63
CA ARG A 116 -39.18 -3.26 7.50
C ARG A 116 -38.68 -4.68 7.54
N VAL A 117 -37.69 -5.00 6.71
CA VAL A 117 -37.03 -6.31 6.68
C VAL A 117 -35.56 -6.12 7.01
N VAL A 118 -35.04 -6.91 7.93
CA VAL A 118 -33.60 -7.01 8.15
C VAL A 118 -33.08 -8.13 7.27
N VAL A 119 -32.13 -7.80 6.40
CA VAL A 119 -31.39 -8.76 5.59
C VAL A 119 -30.00 -8.89 6.19
N TYR A 120 -29.50 -10.11 6.38
CA TYR A 120 -28.22 -10.34 7.05
C TYR A 120 -27.50 -11.57 6.51
N ASN A 121 -26.17 -11.54 6.63
CA ASN A 121 -25.28 -12.65 6.33
C ASN A 121 -23.99 -12.54 7.17
N ASN A 122 -22.98 -13.32 6.82
CA ASN A 122 -21.63 -13.28 7.43
C ASN A 122 -20.87 -11.96 7.20
N LEU A 123 -21.29 -11.13 6.24
CA LEU A 123 -20.66 -9.86 5.91
C LEU A 123 -21.26 -8.69 6.68
N GLY A 124 -22.56 -8.72 7.00
CA GLY A 124 -23.23 -7.67 7.74
C GLY A 124 -24.76 -7.84 7.83
N SER A 125 -25.42 -6.79 8.33
CA SER A 125 -26.88 -6.71 8.40
C SER A 125 -27.35 -5.35 7.87
N TRP A 126 -28.42 -5.36 7.09
CA TRP A 126 -28.99 -4.19 6.43
C TRP A 126 -30.50 -4.15 6.70
N VAL A 127 -31.05 -2.95 6.84
CA VAL A 127 -32.49 -2.76 6.97
C VAL A 127 -33.00 -2.23 5.64
N VAL A 128 -34.01 -2.90 5.10
CA VAL A 128 -34.69 -2.55 3.86
C VAL A 128 -36.14 -2.24 4.18
N GLU A 129 -36.70 -1.18 3.59
CA GLU A 129 -38.13 -0.89 3.67
C GLU A 129 -38.86 -1.72 2.61
N GLN A 130 -39.91 -2.42 3.05
CA GLN A 130 -40.75 -3.23 2.19
C GLN A 130 -41.83 -2.31 1.63
N ASN A 131 -41.69 -1.93 0.35
CA ASN A 131 -42.65 -1.08 -0.35
C ASN A 131 -43.85 -1.88 -0.87
#